data_AF-A0A0D0QCQ8-F1
#
_entry.id   AF-A0A0D0QCQ8-F1
#
_cell.length_a   1.000
_cell.length_b   1.000
_cell.length_c   1.000
_cell.angle_alpha   90.00
_cell.angle_beta   90.00
_cell.angle_gamma   90.00
#
_symmetry.space_group_name_H-M   'P 1'
#
loop_
_entity.id
_entity.type
_entity.pdbx_description
1 polymer ?
#
loop_
_entity_poly.entity_id
_entity_poly.type
_entity_poly.pdbx_seq_one_letter_code
_entity_poly.pdbx_strand_id
1 'polypeptide(L)' 'MIRTSLIAAGALALSLAGPAGAGGFADEIVEAPPAVIVEPPAPRGSLPGWVIPAVLVAGLIALAVSGDDSDDDEGVGG' A
#
# COMPACT_ATOMS: atom_id res chain seq x y z
N MET A 1 23.26 12.11 8.10
CA MET A 1 22.20 11.42 8.89
C MET A 1 20.93 11.27 8.04
N ILE A 2 20.95 10.44 6.99
CA ILE A 2 19.78 10.26 6.09
C ILE A 2 19.29 8.79 6.09
N ARG A 3 20.12 7.86 6.57
CA ARG A 3 19.84 6.41 6.56
C ARG A 3 18.78 5.95 7.58
N THR A 4 18.45 6.77 8.58
CA THR A 4 17.50 6.41 9.65
C THR A 4 16.05 6.81 9.34
N SER A 5 15.82 7.79 8.45
CA SER A 5 14.47 8.35 8.22
C SER A 5 13.54 7.44 7.43
N LEU A 6 14.05 6.50 6.64
CA LEU A 6 13.23 5.64 5.77
C LEU A 6 12.44 4.59 6.56
N ILE A 7 13.03 4.03 7.63
CA ILE A 7 12.37 3.03 8.49
C ILE A 7 11.22 3.68 9.29
N ALA A 8 11.41 4.92 9.73
CA ALA A 8 10.39 5.66 10.48
C ALA A 8 9.13 5.93 9.64
N ALA A 9 9.28 6.21 8.34
CA ALA A 9 8.15 6.48 7.45
C ALA A 9 7.29 5.22 7.17
N GLY A 10 7.90 4.05 7.02
CA GLY A 10 7.18 2.79 6.79
C GLY A 10 6.35 2.33 7.99
N ALA A 11 6.86 2.56 9.22
CA ALA A 11 6.16 2.18 10.45
C ALA A 11 4.87 3.00 10.69
N LEU A 12 4.84 4.25 10.24
CA LEU A 12 3.67 5.12 10.33
C LEU A 12 2.51 4.70 9.41
N ALA A 13 2.80 4.04 8.28
CA ALA A 13 1.76 3.60 7.35
C ALA A 13 0.97 2.38 7.87
N LEU A 14 1.61 1.50 8.67
CA LEU A 14 0.94 0.31 9.23
C LEU A 14 0.06 0.63 10.46
N SER A 15 0.35 1.69 11.20
CA SER A 15 -0.38 2.03 12.43
C SER A 15 -1.75 2.68 12.21
N LEU A 16 -2.05 3.11 10.98
CA LEU A 16 -3.34 3.71 10.60
C LEU A 16 -4.41 2.68 10.20
N ALA A 17 -4.06 1.39 10.10
CA ALA A 17 -5.00 0.30 9.88
C ALA A 17 -5.70 -0.10 11.20
N GLY A 18 -6.40 0.85 11.84
CA GLY A 18 -7.23 0.58 13.01
C GLY A 18 -8.53 -0.13 12.63
N PRO A 19 -9.13 -0.95 13.52
CA PRO A 19 -10.44 -1.54 13.29
C PRO A 19 -11.51 -0.44 13.21
N ALA A 20 -12.25 -0.38 12.10
CA ALA A 20 -13.43 0.48 11.97
C ALA A 20 -14.53 -0.06 12.91
N GLY A 21 -14.76 0.61 14.05
CA GLY A 21 -15.80 0.26 15.00
C GLY A 21 -17.18 0.69 14.49
N ALA A 22 -17.93 -0.22 13.87
CA ALA A 22 -19.36 -0.04 13.57
C ALA A 22 -20.21 -0.48 14.77
N GLY A 23 -20.32 0.37 15.79
CA GLY A 23 -21.03 0.08 17.05
C GLY A 23 -22.12 1.10 17.41
N GLY A 24 -22.76 1.72 16.43
CA GLY A 24 -23.80 2.73 16.66
C GLY A 24 -25.20 2.10 16.78
N PHE A 25 -25.80 2.22 17.96
CA PHE A 25 -27.22 2.02 18.30
C PHE A 25 -27.91 0.78 17.71
N ALA A 26 -28.02 -0.27 18.53
CA ALA A 26 -28.84 -1.44 18.21
C ALA A 26 -30.34 -1.06 18.27
N ASP A 27 -30.98 -1.04 17.11
CA ASP A 27 -32.44 -0.98 16.97
C ASP A 27 -33.07 -2.28 17.52
N GLU A 28 -34.32 -2.19 17.97
CA GLU A 28 -35.08 -3.33 18.52
C GLU A 28 -35.11 -4.49 17.51
N ILE A 29 -34.83 -5.72 17.96
CA ILE A 29 -34.82 -6.90 17.10
C ILE A 29 -36.27 -7.26 16.76
N VAL A 30 -36.85 -6.57 15.77
CA VAL A 30 -38.04 -7.05 15.07
C VAL A 30 -37.59 -8.21 14.20
N GLU A 31 -38.26 -9.35 14.33
CA GLU A 31 -38.00 -10.52 13.48
C GLU A 31 -38.32 -10.16 12.02
N ALA A 32 -37.27 -9.76 11.31
CA ALA A 32 -37.37 -9.41 9.90
C ALA A 32 -37.67 -10.69 9.10
N PRO A 33 -38.61 -10.63 8.12
CA PRO A 33 -38.81 -11.72 7.18
C PRO A 33 -37.47 -12.19 6.62
N PRO A 34 -37.27 -13.50 6.37
CA PRO A 34 -35.99 -14.03 5.94
C PRO A 34 -35.50 -13.22 4.73
N ALA A 35 -34.44 -12.45 4.95
CA ALA A 35 -33.87 -11.61 3.91
C ALA A 35 -33.37 -12.55 2.81
N VAL A 36 -33.95 -12.42 1.62
CA VAL A 36 -33.45 -13.13 0.44
C VAL A 36 -32.12 -12.47 0.07
N ILE A 37 -31.03 -13.04 0.57
CA ILE A 37 -29.68 -12.58 0.23
C ILE A 37 -29.41 -13.03 -1.21
N VAL A 38 -29.44 -12.09 -2.14
CA VAL A 38 -28.93 -12.30 -3.49
C VAL A 38 -27.43 -12.06 -3.46
N GLU A 39 -26.64 -13.12 -3.61
CA GLU A 39 -25.18 -13.01 -3.73
C GLU A 39 -24.84 -12.12 -4.95
N PRO A 40 -24.11 -11.01 -4.76
CA PRO A 40 -23.63 -10.23 -5.89
C PRO A 40 -22.74 -11.11 -6.79
N PRO A 41 -22.79 -10.95 -8.12
CA PRO A 41 -21.88 -11.68 -8.99
C PRO A 41 -20.43 -11.36 -8.57
N ALA A 42 -19.58 -12.40 -8.52
CA ALA A 42 -18.19 -12.26 -8.15
C ALA A 42 -17.54 -11.12 -8.98
N PRO A 43 -16.72 -10.24 -8.35
CA PRO A 43 -16.03 -9.18 -9.07
C PRO A 43 -15.28 -9.74 -10.27
N ARG A 44 -15.66 -9.28 -11.46
CA ARG A 44 -15.03 -9.70 -12.71
C ARG A 44 -13.71 -8.96 -12.87
N GLY A 45 -12.63 -9.63 -12.47
CA GLY A 45 -11.26 -9.18 -12.70
C GLY A 45 -10.69 -8.44 -11.50
N SER A 46 -9.76 -9.09 -10.80
CA SER A 46 -8.83 -8.44 -9.89
C SER A 46 -7.43 -8.67 -10.43
N LEU A 47 -6.59 -7.64 -10.39
CA LEU A 47 -5.16 -7.82 -10.62
C LEU A 47 -4.63 -8.81 -9.57
N PRO A 48 -3.70 -9.71 -9.93
CA PRO A 48 -3.08 -10.57 -8.94
C PRO A 48 -2.52 -9.76 -7.77
N GLY A 49 -2.72 -10.23 -6.53
CA GLY A 49 -2.33 -9.48 -5.32
C GLY A 49 -0.83 -9.13 -5.26
N TRP A 50 0.00 -9.74 -6.11
CA TRP A 50 1.43 -9.45 -6.24
C TRP A 50 1.75 -8.22 -7.09
N VAL A 51 0.80 -7.69 -7.87
CA VAL A 51 1.06 -6.58 -8.79
C VAL A 51 1.52 -5.32 -8.04
N ILE A 52 0.81 -4.94 -6.97
CA ILE A 52 1.19 -3.76 -6.17
C ILE A 52 2.60 -3.93 -5.55
N PRO A 53 2.91 -5.04 -4.86
CA PRO A 53 4.27 -5.31 -4.38
C PRO A 53 5.34 -5.26 -5.48
N ALA A 54 5.07 -5.83 -6.66
CA ALA A 54 6.05 -5.87 -7.75
C ALA A 54 6.34 -4.47 -8.32
N VAL A 55 5.31 -3.64 -8.51
CA VAL A 55 5.50 -2.26 -8.97
C VAL A 55 6.31 -1.45 -7.96
N LEU A 56 6.08 -1.63 -6.66
CA LEU A 56 6.86 -0.95 -5.62
C LEU A 56 8.33 -1.36 -5.65
N VAL A 57 8.63 -2.65 -5.75
CA VAL A 57 10.02 -3.14 -5.84
C VAL A 57 10.71 -2.60 -7.08
N ALA A 58 10.06 -2.65 -8.24
CA ALA A 58 10.61 -2.12 -9.49
C ALA A 58 10.89 -0.61 -9.39
N GLY A 59 9.97 0.17 -8.81
CA GLY A 59 10.15 1.60 -8.60
C GLY A 59 11.31 1.94 -7.67
N LEU A 60 11.50 1.16 -6.60
CA LEU A 60 12.64 1.34 -5.68
C LEU A 60 13.99 1.00 -6.34
N ILE A 61 14.04 -0.05 -7.16
CA ILE A 61 15.24 -0.40 -7.93
C ILE A 61 15.57 0.71 -8.92
N ALA A 62 14.59 1.19 -9.68
CA ALA A 62 14.77 2.28 -10.63
C ALA A 62 15.30 3.55 -9.94
N LEU A 63 14.73 3.90 -8.78
CA LEU A 63 15.21 5.02 -7.98
C LEU A 63 16.65 4.83 -7.49
N ALA A 64 17.02 3.63 -7.06
CA ALA A 64 18.37 3.33 -6.58
C ALA A 64 19.42 3.45 -7.70
N VAL A 65 19.12 2.94 -8.90
CA VAL A 65 20.03 2.98 -10.05
C VAL A 65 20.12 4.39 -10.65
N SER A 66 19.06 5.18 -10.57
CA SER A 66 19.07 6.55 -11.11
C SER A 66 19.99 7.52 -10.35
N GLY A 67 20.46 7.14 -9.16
CA GLY A 67 21.35 7.96 -8.33
C GLY A 67 22.83 7.59 -8.39
N ASP A 68 23.22 6.60 -9.20
CA ASP A 68 24.59 6.05 -9.26
C ASP A 68 25.41 6.55 -10.47
N ASP A 69 24.79 7.29 -11.41
CA ASP A 69 25.44 7.80 -12.63
C ASP A 69 26.16 9.14 -12.42
N SER A 70 26.91 9.29 -11.32
CA SER A 70 27.62 10.54 -11.02
C SER A 70 28.96 10.27 -10.37
N ASP A 71 29.90 9.73 -11.14
CA ASP A 71 31.35 9.85 -10.91
C ASP A 71 32.09 9.36 -12.18
N ASP A 72 32.54 10.28 -13.05
CA ASP A 72 33.66 10.11 -13.99
C ASP A 72 33.95 11.46 -14.71
N ASP A 73 34.65 12.39 -14.03
CA ASP A 73 35.48 13.39 -14.73
C ASP A 73 36.55 13.98 -13.78
N GLU A 74 37.58 13.18 -13.47
CA GLU A 74 38.86 13.69 -12.99
C GLU A 74 39.95 13.43 -14.06
N GLY A 75 40.35 14.47 -14.79
CA GLY A 75 41.38 14.36 -15.83
C GLY A 75 41.82 15.66 -16.52
N VAL A 76 42.71 16.42 -15.86
CA VAL A 76 43.89 17.14 -16.40
C VAL A 76 43.76 17.98 -17.69
N GLY A 77 43.93 19.31 -17.57
CA GLY A 77 44.55 20.14 -18.62
C GLY A 77 44.05 21.59 -18.70
N GLY A 78 44.89 22.55 -18.28
CA GLY A 78 44.69 24.00 -18.47
C GLY A 78 45.51 24.86 -17.53
#